data_AF-A0AB74C330-F1
#
_entry.id   AF-A0AB74C330-F1
#
_cell.length_a   1.000
_cell.length_b   1.000
_cell.length_c   1.000
_cell.angle_alpha   90.00
_cell.angle_beta   90.00
_cell.angle_gamma   90.00
#
_symmetry.space_group_name_H-M   'P 1'
#
loop_
_entity.id
_entity.type
_entity.pdbx_description
1 polymer ?
#
loop_
_entity_poly.entity_id
_entity_poly.type
_entity_poly.pdbx_seq_one_letter_code
_entity_poly.pdbx_strand_id
1 'polypeptide(L)'
;MKLTAIATLAYGISTASAYALYGGYERMFYYYGYMIDADVNGQPKKVAPSCKQTGKCTFNEFIKYINDLSKPVSVTSDELPEVHTTAQKLDTLQLTGAYKVGKIWPKASTIPALFDQISRYIKEVRDRVKRKESIEFARASIESVCFLRKFARSEALRPYLEGKKVTPVIKKEVFNGKYYDLVDEAATIKKFSQAKKMIQDFDKADPSHNDNIKASCDAAARLHGG
;
A
#
# COMPACT_ATOMS: atom_id res chain seq x y z
N MET A 1 -45.47 -21.91 6.78
CA MET A 1 -44.97 -20.53 6.56
C MET A 1 -43.46 -20.53 6.75
N LYS A 2 -42.73 -19.97 5.78
CA LYS A 2 -41.27 -20.08 5.62
C LYS A 2 -40.54 -19.26 6.69
N LEU A 3 -39.59 -19.88 7.39
CA LEU A 3 -38.58 -19.21 8.21
C LEU A 3 -37.59 -18.48 7.30
N THR A 4 -37.63 -17.15 7.28
CA THR A 4 -36.57 -16.32 6.71
C THR A 4 -35.38 -16.29 7.65
N ALA A 5 -34.33 -17.03 7.32
CA ALA A 5 -33.02 -16.93 7.96
C ALA A 5 -32.37 -15.59 7.54
N ILE A 6 -32.17 -14.69 8.51
CA ILE A 6 -31.36 -13.49 8.35
C ILE A 6 -29.90 -13.93 8.42
N ALA A 7 -29.24 -14.00 7.27
CA ALA A 7 -27.80 -14.24 7.18
C ALA A 7 -27.06 -12.93 7.51
N THR A 8 -26.77 -12.72 8.78
CA THR A 8 -25.88 -11.63 9.22
C THR A 8 -24.44 -12.03 8.88
N LEU A 9 -23.93 -11.56 7.74
CA LEU A 9 -22.53 -11.71 7.39
C LEU A 9 -21.69 -10.81 8.32
N ALA A 10 -21.24 -11.37 9.44
CA ALA A 10 -20.28 -10.71 10.32
C ALA A 10 -18.92 -10.66 9.61
N TYR A 11 -18.66 -9.58 8.87
CA TYR A 11 -17.34 -9.29 8.34
C TYR A 11 -16.40 -9.02 9.52
N GLY A 12 -15.44 -9.91 9.72
CA GLY A 12 -14.34 -9.69 10.67
C GLY A 12 -13.65 -8.38 10.33
N ILE A 13 -13.68 -7.43 11.27
CA ILE A 13 -13.09 -6.11 11.12
C ILE A 13 -11.56 -6.27 11.14
N SER A 14 -10.96 -6.50 9.98
CA SER A 14 -9.52 -6.42 9.79
C SER A 14 -9.12 -4.95 9.67
N THR A 15 -8.72 -4.35 10.79
CA THR A 15 -8.06 -3.04 10.80
C THR A 15 -6.60 -3.21 10.44
N ALA A 16 -6.17 -2.55 9.36
CA ALA A 16 -4.77 -2.42 9.01
C ALA A 16 -4.28 -1.01 9.37
N SER A 17 -3.03 -0.88 9.79
CA SER A 17 -2.41 0.41 10.13
C SER A 17 -1.18 0.67 9.28
N ALA A 18 -1.10 1.86 8.68
CA ALA A 18 0.04 2.30 7.89
C ALA A 18 0.41 3.75 8.26
N TYR A 19 0.87 3.97 9.48
CA TYR A 19 1.30 5.30 9.92
C TYR A 19 2.46 5.80 9.04
N ALA A 20 2.46 7.09 8.71
CA ALA A 20 3.43 7.77 7.83
C ALA A 20 3.13 7.71 6.32
N LEU A 21 4.05 8.32 5.54
CA LEU A 21 3.91 8.60 4.12
C LEU A 21 3.60 7.36 3.24
N TYR A 22 4.13 6.18 3.57
CA TYR A 22 3.78 4.96 2.82
C TYR A 22 2.28 4.62 2.92
N GLY A 23 1.61 4.94 4.04
CA GLY A 23 0.15 4.81 4.16
C GLY A 23 -0.63 5.78 3.27
N GLY A 24 -0.02 6.89 2.87
CA GLY A 24 -0.54 7.80 1.85
C GLY A 24 -0.51 7.13 0.47
N TYR A 25 0.64 6.57 0.10
CA TYR A 25 0.80 5.84 -1.17
C TYR A 25 -0.03 4.56 -1.24
N GLU A 26 -0.26 3.86 -0.12
CA GLU A 26 -1.20 2.73 -0.07
C GLU A 26 -2.61 3.13 -0.51
N ARG A 27 -3.11 4.26 0.01
CA ARG A 27 -4.44 4.78 -0.34
C ARG A 27 -4.53 5.22 -1.79
N MET A 28 -3.46 5.81 -2.31
CA MET A 28 -3.36 6.10 -3.75
C MET A 28 -3.44 4.81 -4.58
N PHE A 29 -2.68 3.78 -4.21
CA PHE A 29 -2.72 2.49 -4.91
C PHE A 29 -4.13 1.87 -4.88
N TYR A 30 -4.81 1.90 -3.73
CA TYR A 30 -6.17 1.38 -3.61
C TYR A 30 -7.17 2.19 -4.43
N TYR A 31 -7.04 3.52 -4.44
CA TYR A 31 -7.89 4.39 -5.25
C TYR A 31 -7.68 4.16 -6.74
N TYR A 32 -6.44 4.00 -7.20
CA TYR A 32 -6.20 3.70 -8.61
C TYR A 32 -6.70 2.31 -9.00
N GLY A 33 -6.60 1.32 -8.11
CA GLY A 33 -7.29 0.03 -8.28
C GLY A 33 -8.81 0.20 -8.43
N TYR A 34 -9.43 1.09 -7.63
CA TYR A 34 -10.85 1.43 -7.71
C TYR A 34 -11.23 2.11 -9.03
N MET A 35 -10.42 3.06 -9.49
CA MET A 35 -10.67 3.78 -10.74
C MET A 35 -10.51 2.87 -11.96
N ILE A 36 -9.53 1.98 -11.96
CA ILE A 36 -9.36 0.93 -12.98
C ILE A 36 -10.56 0.00 -13.00
N ASP A 37 -11.02 -0.44 -11.83
CA ASP A 37 -12.17 -1.32 -11.71
C ASP A 37 -13.45 -0.68 -12.29
N ALA A 38 -13.67 0.59 -11.98
CA ALA A 38 -14.79 1.35 -12.52
C ALA A 38 -14.69 1.60 -14.02
N ASP A 39 -13.49 1.87 -14.55
CA ASP A 39 -13.27 2.09 -15.99
C ASP A 39 -13.59 0.84 -16.82
N VAL A 40 -13.21 -0.33 -16.32
CA VAL A 40 -13.46 -1.62 -16.99
C VAL A 40 -14.94 -2.03 -16.91
N ASN A 41 -15.63 -1.70 -15.82
CA ASN A 41 -16.97 -2.24 -15.54
C ASN A 41 -18.11 -1.21 -15.63
N GLY A 42 -17.80 0.06 -15.90
CA GLY A 42 -18.73 1.19 -15.81
C GLY A 42 -18.98 1.67 -14.36
N GLN A 43 -18.83 0.79 -13.38
CA GLN A 43 -18.85 1.08 -11.94
C GLN A 43 -17.95 0.07 -11.18
N PRO A 44 -17.43 0.42 -9.99
CA PRO A 44 -16.59 -0.50 -9.22
C PRO A 44 -17.35 -1.76 -8.79
N LYS A 45 -16.70 -2.93 -8.89
CA LYS A 45 -17.28 -4.25 -8.58
C LYS A 45 -16.40 -5.10 -7.66
N LYS A 46 -15.08 -4.98 -7.79
CA LYS A 46 -14.08 -5.73 -7.00
C LYS A 46 -13.43 -4.85 -5.92
N VAL A 47 -13.07 -3.62 -6.27
CA VAL A 47 -12.38 -2.68 -5.36
C VAL A 47 -13.41 -1.69 -4.82
N ALA A 48 -13.55 -1.65 -3.50
CA ALA A 48 -14.52 -0.84 -2.75
C ALA A 48 -15.92 -0.73 -3.41
N PRO A 49 -16.57 -1.86 -3.75
CA PRO A 49 -17.82 -1.85 -4.51
C PRO A 49 -18.96 -1.14 -3.76
N SER A 50 -18.91 -1.10 -2.44
CA SER A 50 -19.93 -0.46 -1.60
C SER A 50 -19.56 0.96 -1.17
N CYS A 51 -18.56 1.59 -1.81
CA CYS A 51 -18.21 2.97 -1.52
C CYS A 51 -19.37 3.92 -1.84
N LYS A 52 -20.10 3.66 -2.94
CA LYS A 52 -21.29 4.38 -3.36
C LYS A 52 -22.31 3.42 -3.96
N GLN A 53 -23.60 3.67 -3.75
CA GLN A 53 -24.67 2.80 -4.28
C GLN A 53 -24.73 2.83 -5.81
N THR A 54 -24.51 3.99 -6.41
CA THR A 54 -24.51 4.20 -7.87
C THR A 54 -23.36 5.10 -8.29
N GLY A 55 -22.70 4.76 -9.40
CA GLY A 55 -21.59 5.52 -9.96
C GLY A 55 -20.28 5.37 -9.17
N LYS A 56 -19.42 6.40 -9.25
CA LYS A 56 -18.09 6.43 -8.63
C LYS A 56 -18.08 7.35 -7.41
N CYS A 57 -17.33 6.96 -6.39
CA CYS A 57 -16.86 7.82 -5.32
C CYS A 57 -15.82 8.79 -5.87
N THR A 58 -15.90 10.04 -5.42
CA THR A 58 -14.76 10.95 -5.43
C THR A 58 -13.63 10.39 -4.56
N PHE A 59 -12.40 10.89 -4.73
CA PHE A 59 -11.29 10.51 -3.88
C PHE A 59 -11.59 10.73 -2.39
N ASN A 60 -12.19 11.86 -2.03
CA ASN A 60 -12.54 12.19 -0.65
C ASN A 60 -13.57 11.22 -0.06
N GLU A 61 -14.60 10.85 -0.82
CA GLU A 61 -15.59 9.83 -0.41
C GLU A 61 -14.91 8.47 -0.23
N PHE A 62 -14.00 8.10 -1.13
CA PHE A 62 -13.24 6.86 -1.03
C PHE A 62 -12.39 6.81 0.25
N ILE A 63 -11.60 7.86 0.53
CA ILE A 63 -10.79 7.93 1.75
C ILE A 63 -11.65 7.87 3.00
N LYS A 64 -12.76 8.64 3.05
CA LYS A 64 -13.73 8.58 4.16
C LYS A 64 -14.24 7.16 4.36
N TYR A 65 -14.62 6.50 3.26
CA TYR A 65 -15.21 5.16 3.29
C TYR A 65 -14.23 4.11 3.84
N ILE A 66 -13.02 4.02 3.28
CA ILE A 66 -12.04 2.98 3.65
C ILE A 66 -11.45 3.21 5.05
N ASN A 67 -11.28 4.47 5.45
CA ASN A 67 -10.83 4.82 6.80
C ASN A 67 -11.98 4.76 7.84
N ASP A 68 -13.22 4.53 7.40
CA ASP A 68 -14.41 4.45 8.26
C ASP A 68 -14.64 5.73 9.08
N LEU A 69 -14.46 6.88 8.44
CA LEU A 69 -14.58 8.19 9.08
C LEU A 69 -16.03 8.67 9.10
N SER A 70 -16.47 9.19 10.25
CA SER A 70 -17.79 9.82 10.39
C SER A 70 -17.85 11.18 9.70
N LYS A 71 -16.77 11.96 9.77
CA LYS A 71 -16.66 13.31 9.21
C LYS A 71 -16.28 13.27 7.71
N PRO A 72 -16.75 14.25 6.91
CA PRO A 72 -16.25 14.44 5.56
C PRO A 72 -14.74 14.69 5.54
N VAL A 73 -14.11 14.33 4.43
CA VAL A 73 -12.68 14.51 4.15
C VAL A 73 -12.52 15.52 3.02
N SER A 74 -11.47 16.34 3.06
CA SER A 74 -11.13 17.27 1.96
C SER A 74 -9.64 17.17 1.65
N VAL A 75 -9.29 16.28 0.71
CA VAL A 75 -7.91 16.11 0.23
C VAL A 75 -7.77 16.70 -1.16
N THR A 76 -8.61 16.32 -2.11
CA THR A 76 -8.57 16.86 -3.49
C THR A 76 -9.93 16.76 -4.15
N SER A 77 -10.18 17.60 -5.16
CA SER A 77 -11.34 17.51 -6.05
C SER A 77 -11.04 16.75 -7.35
N ASP A 78 -9.78 16.41 -7.60
CA ASP A 78 -9.36 15.78 -8.85
C ASP A 78 -9.84 14.33 -8.93
N GLU A 79 -10.38 13.94 -10.09
CA GLU A 79 -10.79 12.56 -10.33
C GLU A 79 -9.58 11.61 -10.44
N LEU A 80 -8.47 12.09 -11.00
CA LEU A 80 -7.21 11.37 -11.11
C LEU A 80 -6.10 12.19 -10.42
N PRO A 81 -6.03 12.12 -9.08
CA PRO A 81 -5.15 13.00 -8.31
C PRO A 81 -3.68 12.58 -8.40
N GLU A 82 -2.78 13.53 -8.63
CA GLU A 82 -1.34 13.24 -8.74
C GLU A 82 -0.82 12.50 -7.50
N VAL A 83 -0.04 11.44 -7.72
CA VAL A 83 0.29 10.43 -6.71
C VAL A 83 1.08 11.02 -5.55
N HIS A 84 2.18 11.70 -5.81
CA HIS A 84 3.14 12.11 -4.78
C HIS A 84 2.59 13.23 -3.89
N THR A 85 2.04 14.29 -4.50
CA THR A 85 1.44 15.43 -3.80
C THR A 85 0.23 15.01 -2.98
N THR A 86 -0.62 14.12 -3.52
CA THR A 86 -1.81 13.64 -2.80
C THR A 86 -1.43 12.71 -1.65
N ALA A 87 -0.46 11.82 -1.83
CA ALA A 87 0.06 10.97 -0.74
C ALA A 87 0.66 11.81 0.40
N GLN A 88 1.42 12.86 0.07
CA GLN A 88 1.95 13.81 1.06
C GLN A 88 0.83 14.57 1.79
N LYS A 89 -0.22 14.97 1.07
CA LYS A 89 -1.37 15.65 1.67
C LYS A 89 -2.15 14.74 2.62
N LEU A 90 -2.33 13.46 2.26
CA LEU A 90 -2.91 12.46 3.16
C LEU A 90 -2.12 12.34 4.46
N ASP A 91 -0.79 12.31 4.38
CA ASP A 91 0.10 12.21 5.54
C ASP A 91 0.03 13.47 6.41
N THR A 92 0.09 14.64 5.79
CA THR A 92 -0.02 15.95 6.46
C THR A 92 -1.35 16.09 7.21
N LEU A 93 -2.44 15.59 6.63
CA LEU A 93 -3.77 15.58 7.23
C LEU A 93 -3.98 14.43 8.23
N GLN A 94 -2.95 13.63 8.52
CA GLN A 94 -3.02 12.46 9.40
C GLN A 94 -4.10 11.44 8.98
N LEU A 95 -4.39 11.36 7.69
CA LEU A 95 -5.35 10.40 7.12
C LEU A 95 -4.68 9.07 6.76
N THR A 96 -3.43 8.85 7.17
CA THR A 96 -2.64 7.66 6.88
C THR A 96 -2.81 6.52 7.90
N GLY A 97 -3.54 6.75 9.00
CA GLY A 97 -3.75 5.77 10.08
C GLY A 97 -4.53 4.50 9.71
N ALA A 98 -5.35 3.98 10.62
CA ALA A 98 -6.04 2.72 10.39
C ALA A 98 -7.06 2.79 9.24
N TYR A 99 -7.19 1.71 8.46
CA TYR A 99 -8.23 1.53 7.45
C TYR A 99 -8.82 0.12 7.49
N LYS A 100 -10.01 -0.05 6.92
CA LYS A 100 -10.78 -1.30 6.90
C LYS A 100 -10.47 -2.08 5.63
N VAL A 101 -9.68 -3.14 5.74
CA VAL A 101 -9.24 -3.95 4.59
C VAL A 101 -10.43 -4.52 3.81
N GLY A 102 -11.42 -5.08 4.52
CA GLY A 102 -12.64 -5.62 3.90
C GLY A 102 -13.51 -4.59 3.17
N LYS A 103 -13.36 -3.29 3.45
CA LYS A 103 -14.02 -2.24 2.67
C LYS A 103 -13.34 -2.01 1.32
N ILE A 104 -12.03 -2.24 1.22
CA ILE A 104 -11.27 -2.07 -0.02
C ILE A 104 -11.44 -3.30 -0.92
N TRP A 105 -11.30 -4.50 -0.34
CA TRP A 105 -11.55 -5.74 -1.06
C TRP A 105 -12.26 -6.72 -0.11
N PRO A 106 -13.55 -7.04 -0.32
CA PRO A 106 -14.35 -7.79 0.66
C PRO A 106 -13.77 -9.13 1.11
N LYS A 107 -12.98 -9.78 0.24
CA LYS A 107 -12.36 -11.08 0.54
C LYS A 107 -10.94 -10.98 1.13
N ALA A 108 -10.39 -9.77 1.29
CA ALA A 108 -9.07 -9.58 1.86
C ALA A 108 -9.18 -9.33 3.37
N SER A 109 -8.21 -9.84 4.12
CA SER A 109 -8.09 -9.65 5.58
C SER A 109 -6.78 -9.01 6.02
N THR A 110 -5.82 -8.80 5.12
CA THR A 110 -4.48 -8.29 5.43
C THR A 110 -4.00 -7.31 4.35
N ILE A 111 -3.03 -6.45 4.71
CA ILE A 111 -2.37 -5.54 3.76
C ILE A 111 -1.71 -6.32 2.61
N PRO A 112 -0.93 -7.40 2.85
CA PRO A 112 -0.35 -8.20 1.76
C PRO A 112 -1.40 -8.75 0.80
N ALA A 113 -2.54 -9.21 1.33
CA ALA A 113 -3.64 -9.69 0.51
C ALA A 113 -4.26 -8.59 -0.36
N LEU A 114 -4.35 -7.34 0.13
CA LEU A 114 -4.80 -6.21 -0.69
C LEU A 114 -3.85 -5.91 -1.83
N PHE A 115 -2.55 -5.81 -1.54
CA PHE A 115 -1.53 -5.60 -2.57
C PHE A 115 -1.59 -6.68 -3.64
N ASP A 116 -1.69 -7.95 -3.23
CA ASP A 116 -1.74 -9.06 -4.16
C ASP A 116 -3.03 -9.06 -5.01
N GLN A 117 -4.21 -8.97 -4.39
CA GLN A 117 -5.50 -9.02 -5.09
C GLN A 117 -5.63 -7.87 -6.10
N ILE A 118 -5.32 -6.65 -5.69
CA ILE A 118 -5.47 -5.46 -6.55
C ILE A 118 -4.47 -5.51 -7.70
N SER A 119 -3.20 -5.82 -7.46
CA SER A 119 -2.20 -5.85 -8.55
C SER A 119 -2.43 -7.02 -9.52
N ARG A 120 -2.92 -8.18 -9.06
CA ARG A 120 -3.38 -9.26 -9.97
C ARG A 120 -4.53 -8.81 -10.83
N TYR A 121 -5.50 -8.14 -10.23
CA TYR A 121 -6.66 -7.64 -10.95
C TYR A 121 -6.26 -6.60 -12.00
N ILE A 122 -5.43 -5.62 -11.63
CA ILE A 122 -4.92 -4.62 -12.58
C ILE A 122 -4.22 -5.31 -13.75
N LYS A 123 -3.37 -6.31 -13.49
CA LYS A 123 -2.71 -7.11 -14.54
C LYS A 123 -3.70 -7.85 -15.43
N GLU A 124 -4.74 -8.46 -14.86
CA GLU A 124 -5.80 -9.19 -15.59
C GLU A 124 -6.58 -8.27 -16.53
N VAL A 125 -6.80 -7.01 -16.15
CA VAL A 125 -7.70 -6.11 -16.88
C VAL A 125 -6.99 -5.04 -17.69
N ARG A 126 -5.66 -4.95 -17.61
CA ARG A 126 -4.85 -3.85 -18.17
C ARG A 126 -5.18 -3.49 -19.61
N ASP A 127 -5.46 -4.47 -20.47
CA ASP A 127 -5.72 -4.24 -21.89
C ASP A 127 -7.10 -3.59 -22.13
N ARG A 128 -8.04 -3.82 -21.21
CA ARG A 128 -9.40 -3.24 -21.23
C ARG A 128 -9.49 -1.86 -20.60
N VAL A 129 -8.47 -1.43 -19.86
CA VAL A 129 -8.41 -0.09 -19.24
C VAL A 129 -8.27 0.94 -20.35
N LYS A 130 -9.18 1.91 -20.40
CA LYS A 130 -9.19 3.03 -21.35
C LYS A 130 -8.16 4.08 -20.96
N ARG A 131 -8.11 4.43 -19.67
CA ARG A 131 -7.19 5.44 -19.12
C ARG A 131 -5.89 4.79 -18.64
N LYS A 132 -4.93 4.64 -19.57
CA LYS A 132 -3.65 3.97 -19.28
C LYS A 132 -2.85 4.68 -18.18
N GLU A 133 -3.00 5.99 -18.01
CA GLU A 133 -2.36 6.71 -16.89
C GLU A 133 -2.77 6.15 -15.51
N SER A 134 -3.96 5.56 -15.38
CA SER A 134 -4.41 4.97 -14.11
C SER A 134 -3.54 3.77 -13.70
N ILE A 135 -3.03 3.02 -14.68
CA ILE A 135 -2.12 1.87 -14.43
C ILE A 135 -0.76 2.39 -13.99
N GLU A 136 -0.26 3.43 -14.65
CA GLU A 136 1.01 4.09 -14.31
C GLU A 136 0.97 4.68 -12.90
N PHE A 137 -0.14 5.33 -12.53
CA PHE A 137 -0.31 5.87 -11.19
C PHE A 137 -0.48 4.78 -10.12
N ALA A 138 -1.18 3.68 -10.42
CA ALA A 138 -1.22 2.52 -9.53
C ALA A 138 0.19 1.95 -9.31
N ARG A 139 0.96 1.79 -10.40
CA ARG A 139 2.34 1.31 -10.37
C ARG A 139 3.24 2.22 -9.53
N ALA A 140 3.28 3.52 -9.82
CA ALA A 140 4.07 4.50 -9.07
C ALA A 140 3.69 4.53 -7.57
N SER A 141 2.41 4.37 -7.26
CA SER A 141 1.93 4.30 -5.88
C SER A 141 2.53 3.09 -5.14
N ILE A 142 2.43 1.88 -5.71
CA ILE A 142 2.90 0.66 -5.03
C ILE A 142 4.42 0.53 -5.01
N GLU A 143 5.13 1.06 -6.01
CA GLU A 143 6.59 1.22 -5.99
C GLU A 143 7.02 2.12 -4.81
N SER A 144 6.31 3.24 -4.62
CA SER A 144 6.57 4.16 -3.51
C SER A 144 6.35 3.49 -2.15
N VAL A 145 5.32 2.65 -2.02
CA VAL A 145 5.11 1.83 -0.81
C VAL A 145 6.29 0.87 -0.59
N CYS A 146 6.71 0.12 -1.61
CA CYS A 146 7.84 -0.80 -1.54
C CYS A 146 9.14 -0.08 -1.12
N PHE A 147 9.44 1.06 -1.73
CA PHE A 147 10.62 1.86 -1.40
C PHE A 147 10.56 2.37 0.05
N LEU A 148 9.49 3.06 0.43
CA LEU A 148 9.42 3.70 1.74
C LEU A 148 9.37 2.69 2.89
N ARG A 149 8.76 1.51 2.70
CA ARG A 149 8.80 0.46 3.71
C ARG A 149 10.21 -0.15 3.86
N LYS A 150 10.95 -0.32 2.75
CA LYS A 150 12.38 -0.72 2.79
C LYS A 150 13.23 0.34 3.49
N PHE A 151 12.99 1.62 3.20
CA PHE A 151 13.69 2.72 3.84
C PHE A 151 13.42 2.73 5.35
N ALA A 152 12.16 2.67 5.80
CA ALA A 152 11.82 2.61 7.22
C ALA A 152 12.47 1.41 7.93
N ARG A 153 12.50 0.25 7.28
CA ARG A 153 13.22 -0.94 7.80
C ARG A 153 14.71 -0.66 7.93
N SER A 154 15.31 -0.04 6.91
CA SER A 154 16.73 0.33 6.91
C SER A 154 17.08 1.31 8.02
N GLU A 155 16.22 2.32 8.27
CA GLU A 155 16.39 3.27 9.37
C GLU A 155 16.37 2.59 10.74
N ALA A 156 15.55 1.55 10.91
CA ALA A 156 15.51 0.76 12.14
C ALA A 156 16.68 -0.25 12.25
N LEU A 157 17.11 -0.83 11.13
CA LEU A 157 18.19 -1.81 11.07
C LEU A 157 19.55 -1.18 11.40
N ARG A 158 19.80 0.05 10.95
CA ARG A 158 21.07 0.75 11.17
C ARG A 158 21.46 0.85 12.65
N PRO A 159 20.67 1.47 13.55
CA PRO A 159 21.02 1.57 14.96
C PRO A 159 21.07 0.19 15.65
N TYR A 160 20.29 -0.79 15.19
CA TYR A 160 20.36 -2.16 15.69
C TYR A 160 21.74 -2.80 15.41
N LEU A 161 22.28 -2.64 14.20
CA LEU A 161 23.62 -3.14 13.84
C LEU A 161 24.72 -2.38 14.56
N GLU A 162 24.62 -1.05 14.62
CA GLU A 162 25.58 -0.18 15.31
C GLU A 162 25.66 -0.54 16.80
N GLY A 163 24.53 -0.77 17.46
CA GLY A 163 24.46 -1.25 18.85
C GLY A 163 25.10 -2.62 19.08
N LYS A 164 25.23 -3.43 18.02
CA LYS A 164 25.94 -4.72 18.01
C LYS A 164 27.38 -4.61 17.51
N LYS A 165 27.94 -3.40 17.47
CA LYS A 165 29.31 -3.11 17.02
C LYS A 165 29.57 -3.49 15.55
N VAL A 166 28.54 -3.47 14.71
CA VAL A 166 28.65 -3.61 13.26
C VAL A 166 28.33 -2.25 12.63
N THR A 167 29.32 -1.63 11.97
CA THR A 167 29.10 -0.39 11.22
C THR A 167 28.55 -0.74 9.83
N PRO A 168 27.26 -0.48 9.53
CA PRO A 168 26.70 -0.84 8.24
C PRO A 168 27.34 -0.07 7.09
N VAL A 169 27.46 -0.72 5.94
CA VAL A 169 27.76 -0.05 4.67
C VAL A 169 26.48 0.64 4.20
N ILE A 170 26.60 1.91 3.78
CA ILE A 170 25.46 2.71 3.33
C ILE A 170 25.49 2.83 1.80
N LYS A 171 24.35 2.60 1.16
CA LYS A 171 24.09 2.93 -0.25
C LYS A 171 23.14 4.11 -0.33
N LYS A 172 23.31 4.94 -1.35
CA LYS A 172 22.42 6.05 -1.67
C LYS A 172 21.41 5.60 -2.71
N GLU A 173 20.12 5.77 -2.41
CA GLU A 173 19.05 5.60 -3.39
C GLU A 173 18.32 6.92 -3.62
N VAL A 174 17.78 7.12 -4.82
CA VAL A 174 17.00 8.30 -5.17
C VAL A 174 15.53 7.93 -5.21
N PHE A 175 14.72 8.68 -4.47
CA PHE A 175 13.27 8.57 -4.49
C PHE A 175 12.66 9.95 -4.58
N ASN A 176 11.79 10.16 -5.59
CA ASN A 176 11.13 11.43 -5.85
C ASN A 176 12.11 12.64 -5.83
N GLY A 177 13.24 12.50 -6.52
CA GLY A 177 14.27 13.53 -6.65
C GLY A 177 15.11 13.80 -5.39
N LYS A 178 14.91 13.04 -4.30
CA LYS A 178 15.67 13.17 -3.04
C LYS A 178 16.55 11.95 -2.81
N TYR A 179 17.70 12.17 -2.18
CA TYR A 179 18.61 11.11 -1.77
C TYR A 179 18.22 10.53 -0.42
N TYR A 180 18.28 9.21 -0.31
CA TYR A 180 18.05 8.44 0.91
C TYR A 180 19.22 7.50 1.16
N ASP A 181 19.67 7.46 2.42
CA ASP A 181 20.74 6.58 2.86
C ASP A 181 20.13 5.27 3.39
N LEU A 182 20.39 4.17 2.69
CA LEU A 182 19.93 2.84 3.07
C LEU A 182 21.12 1.95 3.45
N VAL A 183 20.90 1.01 4.36
CA VAL A 183 21.84 -0.07 4.66
C VAL A 183 22.00 -0.94 3.42
N ASP A 184 23.21 -1.04 2.90
CA ASP A 184 23.60 -2.04 1.91
C ASP A 184 23.90 -3.35 2.65
N GLU A 185 22.87 -4.19 2.78
CA GLU A 185 22.97 -5.46 3.50
C GLU A 185 24.01 -6.40 2.88
N ALA A 186 24.09 -6.47 1.54
CA ALA A 186 25.04 -7.35 0.87
C ALA A 186 26.49 -6.91 1.12
N ALA A 187 26.77 -5.62 0.98
CA ALA A 187 28.09 -5.08 1.28
C ALA A 187 28.42 -5.15 2.78
N THR A 188 27.43 -4.93 3.64
CA THR A 188 27.58 -5.06 5.10
C THR A 188 27.92 -6.49 5.49
N ILE A 189 27.22 -7.49 4.95
CA ILE A 189 27.50 -8.92 5.20
C ILE A 189 28.87 -9.30 4.66
N LYS A 190 29.26 -8.79 3.48
CA LYS A 190 30.59 -9.04 2.91
C LYS A 190 31.71 -8.52 3.82
N LYS A 191 31.50 -7.36 4.46
CA LYS A 191 32.46 -6.75 5.39
C LYS A 191 32.41 -7.37 6.78
N PHE A 192 31.22 -7.78 7.24
CA PHE A 192 30.95 -8.33 8.56
C PHE A 192 30.05 -9.57 8.43
N SER A 193 30.65 -10.75 8.30
CA SER A 193 29.90 -11.98 8.04
C SER A 193 28.85 -12.30 9.12
N GLN A 194 29.11 -11.92 10.38
CA GLN A 194 28.16 -12.04 11.49
C GLN A 194 26.89 -11.21 11.31
N ALA A 195 26.93 -10.14 10.50
CA ALA A 195 25.77 -9.29 10.24
C ALA A 195 24.62 -10.08 9.59
N LYS A 196 24.92 -11.16 8.84
CA LYS A 196 23.89 -12.00 8.22
C LYS A 196 22.89 -12.54 9.23
N LYS A 197 23.37 -13.11 10.34
CA LYS A 197 22.50 -13.63 11.39
C LYS A 197 21.77 -12.52 12.15
N MET A 198 22.45 -11.40 12.39
CA MET A 198 21.84 -10.23 13.04
C MET A 198 20.67 -9.67 12.22
N ILE A 199 20.83 -9.53 10.91
CA ILE A 199 19.76 -9.09 10.00
C ILE A 199 18.61 -10.09 10.00
N GLN A 200 18.90 -11.39 9.94
CA GLN A 200 17.86 -12.43 10.02
C GLN A 200 17.09 -12.40 11.34
N ASP A 201 17.77 -12.17 12.46
CA ASP A 201 17.14 -12.09 13.78
C ASP A 201 16.33 -10.80 13.93
N PHE A 202 16.80 -9.69 13.37
CA PHE A 202 16.04 -8.44 13.24
C PHE A 202 14.76 -8.66 12.45
N ASP A 203 14.83 -9.34 11.30
CA ASP A 203 13.67 -9.57 10.43
C ASP A 203 12.60 -10.46 11.08
N LYS A 204 13.01 -11.40 11.93
CA LYS A 204 12.08 -12.23 12.70
C LYS A 204 11.34 -11.46 13.78
N ALA A 205 11.86 -10.32 14.22
CA ALA A 205 11.22 -9.50 15.26
C ALA A 205 10.02 -8.71 14.71
N ASP A 206 9.97 -8.44 13.41
CA ASP A 206 8.87 -7.74 12.75
C ASP A 206 8.44 -8.43 11.43
N PRO A 207 7.83 -9.63 11.53
CA PRO A 207 7.40 -10.37 10.35
C PRO A 207 6.32 -9.63 9.56
N SER A 208 5.46 -8.86 10.23
CA SER A 208 4.36 -8.13 9.60
C SER A 208 4.87 -7.04 8.66
N HIS A 209 5.84 -6.21 9.10
CA HIS A 209 6.41 -5.19 8.22
C HIS A 209 7.15 -5.81 7.04
N ASN A 210 7.87 -6.92 7.26
CA ASN A 210 8.57 -7.65 6.21
C ASN A 210 7.62 -8.26 5.18
N ASP A 211 6.49 -8.82 5.60
CA ASP A 211 5.45 -9.33 4.70
C ASP A 211 4.85 -8.19 3.85
N ASN A 212 4.67 -7.00 4.45
CA ASN A 212 4.19 -5.82 3.73
C ASN A 212 5.21 -5.30 2.70
N ILE A 213 6.51 -5.30 3.04
CA ILE A 213 7.58 -4.99 2.08
C ILE A 213 7.53 -5.98 0.92
N LYS A 214 7.55 -7.28 1.22
CA LYS A 214 7.54 -8.32 0.18
C LYS A 214 6.34 -8.16 -0.74
N ALA A 215 5.14 -8.05 -0.17
CA ALA A 215 3.91 -7.98 -0.95
C ALA A 215 3.81 -6.70 -1.79
N SER A 216 4.25 -5.55 -1.27
CA SER A 216 4.27 -4.31 -2.06
C SER A 216 5.28 -4.38 -3.21
N CYS A 217 6.47 -4.94 -2.99
CA CYS A 217 7.46 -5.10 -4.05
C CYS A 217 7.04 -6.14 -5.10
N ASP A 218 6.42 -7.25 -4.69
CA ASP A 218 5.86 -8.24 -5.61
C ASP A 218 4.72 -7.64 -6.45
N ALA A 219 3.87 -6.83 -5.83
CA ALA A 219 2.80 -6.11 -6.52
C ALA A 219 3.37 -5.07 -7.51
N ALA A 220 4.41 -4.33 -7.15
CA ALA A 220 5.11 -3.41 -8.06
C ALA A 220 5.72 -4.14 -9.26
N ALA A 221 6.48 -5.21 -9.02
CA ALA A 221 7.08 -6.03 -10.07
C ALA A 221 6.04 -6.59 -11.04
N ARG A 222 4.87 -6.98 -10.54
CA ARG A 222 3.74 -7.47 -11.35
C ARG A 222 3.22 -6.42 -12.32
N LEU A 223 3.27 -5.14 -11.97
CA LEU A 223 2.78 -4.04 -12.79
C LEU A 223 3.83 -3.49 -13.77
N HIS A 224 5.12 -3.83 -13.60
CA HIS A 224 6.14 -3.54 -14.61
C HIS A 224 6.11 -4.47 -15.82
N GLY A 225 5.58 -5.70 -15.67
CA GLY A 225 5.78 -6.79 -16.61
C GLY A 225 4.58 -7.13 -17.51
N GLY A 226 4.29 -6.29 -18.48
CA GLY A 226 3.52 -6.71 -19.67
C GLY A 226 3.26 -5.59 -20.63
#